data_AF-A0A264YA97-F1
#
_entry.id   AF-A0A264YA97-F1
#
_cell.length_a   1.000
_cell.length_b   1.000
_cell.length_c   1.000
_cell.angle_alpha   90.00
_cell.angle_beta   90.00
_cell.angle_gamma   90.00
#
_symmetry.space_group_name_H-M   'P 1'
#
loop_
_entity.id
_entity.type
_entity.pdbx_description
1 polymer ?
#
loop_
_entity_poly.entity_id
_entity_poly.type
_entity_poly.pdbx_seq_one_letter_code
_entity_poly.pdbx_strand_id
1 'polypeptide(L)' 'MTETKPNIEPAGRYTIARTCEILGIDRSTLHRHTKKGNIKVHYRKSTKRPFYTGLDILKFWQIAI' A
#
# COMPACT_ATOMS: atom_id res chain seq x y z
N MET A 1 -5.37 17.34 -7.23
CA MET A 1 -6.44 16.32 -7.17
C MET A 1 -6.30 15.46 -8.41
N THR A 2 -5.87 14.21 -8.28
CA THR A 2 -5.85 13.25 -9.39
C THR A 2 -6.87 12.17 -9.07
N GLU A 3 -8.09 12.38 -9.58
CA GLU A 3 -9.30 11.55 -9.47
C GLU A 3 -9.22 10.25 -10.28
N THR A 4 -8.05 9.66 -10.43
CA THR A 4 -7.91 8.39 -11.17
C THR A 4 -7.67 7.29 -10.16
N LYS A 5 -8.71 6.46 -9.94
CA LYS A 5 -8.60 5.23 -9.16
C LYS A 5 -7.37 4.48 -9.66
N PRO A 6 -6.37 4.22 -8.80
CA PRO A 6 -5.17 3.56 -9.26
C PRO A 6 -5.56 2.18 -9.81
N ASN A 7 -5.04 1.83 -10.99
CA ASN A 7 -5.28 0.54 -11.62
C ASN A 7 -4.53 -0.56 -10.86
N ILE A 8 -5.11 -0.97 -9.73
CA ILE A 8 -4.55 -1.95 -8.82
C ILE A 8 -5.35 -3.23 -8.97
N GLU A 9 -4.66 -4.31 -9.28
CA GLU A 9 -5.24 -5.64 -9.22
C GLU A 9 -5.42 -6.01 -7.73
N PRO A 10 -6.65 -6.26 -7.25
CA PRO A 10 -6.93 -6.46 -5.83
C PRO A 10 -6.18 -7.67 -5.24
N ALA A 11 -5.98 -8.72 -6.04
CA ALA A 11 -5.19 -9.91 -5.66
C ALA A 11 -3.67 -9.73 -5.90
N GLY A 12 -3.28 -8.62 -6.54
CA GLY A 12 -1.89 -8.31 -6.84
C GLY A 12 -1.07 -8.04 -5.59
N ARG A 13 0.22 -8.39 -5.65
CA ARG A 13 1.20 -8.09 -4.61
C ARG A 13 2.07 -6.93 -5.05
N TYR A 14 2.19 -5.94 -4.17
CA TYR A 14 2.88 -4.70 -4.43
C TYR A 14 4.01 -4.51 -3.41
N THR A 15 5.16 -4.08 -3.90
CA THR A 15 6.28 -3.68 -3.04
C THR A 15 6.02 -2.29 -2.49
N ILE A 16 6.74 -1.93 -1.42
CA ILE A 16 6.68 -0.60 -0.80
C ILE A 16 6.82 0.51 -1.85
N ALA A 17 7.80 0.40 -2.75
CA ALA A 17 8.05 1.39 -3.80
C ALA A 17 6.83 1.57 -4.71
N ARG A 18 6.27 0.47 -5.23
CA ARG A 18 5.08 0.52 -6.08
C ARG A 18 3.87 1.10 -5.34
N THR A 19 3.68 0.71 -4.07
CA THR A 19 2.59 1.26 -3.24
C THR A 19 2.73 2.77 -3.05
N CYS A 20 3.95 3.28 -2.83
CA CYS A 20 4.22 4.70 -2.74
C CYS A 20 3.90 5.44 -4.05
N GLU A 21 4.33 4.90 -5.20
CA GLU A 21 4.03 5.47 -6.52
C GLU A 21 2.52 5.52 -6.78
N ILE A 22 1.82 4.44 -6.45
CA ILE A 22 0.37 4.29 -6.61
C ILE A 22 -0.42 5.30 -5.76
N LEU A 23 -0.01 5.48 -4.50
CA LEU A 23 -0.67 6.38 -3.57
C LEU A 23 -0.19 7.84 -3.70
N GLY A 24 0.91 8.07 -4.43
CA GLY A 24 1.57 9.38 -4.50
C GLY A 24 2.15 9.84 -3.15
N ILE A 25 2.53 8.91 -2.27
CA ILE A 25 3.07 9.23 -0.93
C ILE A 25 4.52 8.81 -0.80
N ASP A 26 5.26 9.53 0.04
CA ASP A 26 6.62 9.14 0.40
C ASP A 26 6.67 7.86 1.24
N ARG A 27 7.80 7.14 1.15
CA ARG A 27 8.06 5.92 1.93
C ARG A 27 7.97 6.14 3.43
N SER A 28 8.39 7.30 3.92
CA SER A 28 8.33 7.67 5.34
C SER A 28 6.89 7.79 5.82
N THR A 29 6.04 8.39 5.00
CA THR A 29 4.59 8.50 5.26
C THR A 29 3.95 7.13 5.26
N LEU A 30 4.22 6.30 4.23
CA LEU A 30 3.73 4.93 4.19
C LEU A 30 4.15 4.16 5.45
N HIS A 31 5.42 4.22 5.84
CA HIS A 31 5.93 3.55 7.04
C HIS A 31 5.23 4.03 8.33
N ARG A 32 4.96 5.33 8.46
CA ARG A 32 4.20 5.88 9.59
C ARG A 32 2.78 5.31 9.64
N HIS A 33 2.11 5.20 8.50
CA HIS A 33 0.78 4.59 8.42
C HIS A 33 0.79 3.09 8.70
N THR A 34 1.81 2.36 8.23
CA THR A 34 2.00 0.94 8.55
C THR A 34 2.20 0.75 10.05
N LYS A 35 3.03 1.59 10.69
CA LYS A 35 3.27 1.54 12.14
C LYS A 35 2.03 1.90 12.96
N LYS A 36 1.18 2.81 12.45
CA LYS A 36 -0.12 3.15 13.05
C LYS A 36 -1.19 2.07 12.83
N GLY A 37 -0.96 1.10 11.94
CA GLY A 37 -1.93 0.06 11.62
C GLY A 37 -3.01 0.45 10.61
N ASN A 38 -2.88 1.62 9.95
CA ASN A 38 -3.84 2.08 8.94
C ASN A 38 -3.81 1.23 7.66
N ILE A 39 -2.67 0.60 7.35
CA ILE A 39 -2.51 -0.30 6.21
C ILE A 39 -1.89 -1.61 6.69
N LYS A 40 -2.48 -2.75 6.31
CA LYS A 40 -1.92 -4.06 6.65
C LYS A 40 -0.73 -4.37 5.77
N VAL A 41 0.39 -4.69 6.40
CA VAL A 41 1.58 -5.23 5.75
C VAL A 41 1.64 -6.73 5.93
N HIS A 42 1.96 -7.44 4.86
CA HIS A 42 2.17 -8.88 4.87
C HIS A 42 3.66 -9.17 4.69
N TYR A 43 4.16 -10.23 5.31
CA TYR A 43 5.56 -10.61 5.19
C TYR A 43 5.69 -11.93 4.46
N ARG A 44 6.58 -11.99 3.47
CA ARG A 44 6.83 -13.24 2.73
C ARG A 44 7.55 -14.24 3.63
N LYS A 45 6.98 -15.42 3.86
CA LYS A 45 7.58 -16.45 4.74
C LYS A 45 9.03 -16.79 4.38
N SER A 46 9.36 -16.86 3.08
CA SER A 46 10.69 -17.26 2.61
C SER A 46 11.79 -16.20 2.77
N THR A 47 11.45 -14.90 2.73
CA THR A 47 12.46 -13.82 2.69
C THR A 47 12.22 -12.75 3.75
N LYS A 48 11.16 -12.89 4.55
CA LYS A 48 10.63 -11.89 5.50
C LYS A 48 10.45 -10.49 4.90
N ARG A 49 10.38 -10.37 3.57
CA ARG A 49 10.20 -9.08 2.89
C ARG A 49 8.75 -8.60 3.01
N PRO A 50 8.52 -7.34 3.39
CA PRO A 50 7.18 -6.77 3.45
C PRO A 50 6.61 -6.59 2.04
N PHE A 51 5.33 -6.92 1.89
CA PHE A 51 4.53 -6.68 0.70
C PHE A 51 3.13 -6.23 1.09
N TYR A 52 2.49 -5.49 0.20
CA TYR A 52 1.12 -5.02 0.34
C TYR A 52 0.24 -5.72 -0.69
N THR A 53 -1.01 -5.99 -0.32
CA THR A 53 -2.01 -6.48 -1.28
C THR A 53 -2.72 -5.30 -1.92
N GLY A 54 -3.20 -5.49 -3.15
CA GLY A 54 -3.98 -4.46 -3.83
C GLY A 54 -5.22 -4.05 -3.03
N LEU A 55 -5.89 -5.01 -2.38
CA LEU A 55 -7.03 -4.74 -1.48
C LEU A 55 -6.68 -3.83 -0.30
N ASP A 56 -5.53 -4.05 0.35
CA ASP A 56 -5.12 -3.21 1.49
C ASP A 56 -4.79 -1.77 1.04
N ILE A 57 -4.19 -1.61 -0.15
CA ILE A 57 -3.89 -0.30 -0.73
C ILE A 57 -5.18 0.42 -1.13
N LEU A 58 -6.12 -0.27 -1.78
CA LEU A 58 -7.43 0.29 -2.16
C LEU A 58 -8.24 0.71 -0.93
N LYS A 59 -8.27 -0.11 0.13
CA LYS A 59 -8.91 0.25 1.40
C LYS A 59 -8.28 1.49 2.01
N PHE A 60 -6.96 1.56 2.04
CA PHE A 60 -6.25 2.73 2.55
C PHE A 60 -6.58 3.99 1.74
N TRP A 61 -6.59 3.89 0.41
CA TRP A 61 -6.96 5.00 -0.48
C TRP A 61 -8.40 5.49 -0.23
N GLN A 62 -9.35 4.57 -0.04
CA GLN A 62 -10.75 4.91 0.21
C GLN A 62 -10.98 5.57 1.57
N ILE A 63 -10.15 5.29 2.58
CA ILE A 63 -10.23 5.89 3.92
C ILE A 63 -9.51 7.25 3.97
N ALA A 64 -8.53 7.47 3.10
CA ALA A 64 -7.74 8.70 3.07
C ALA A 64 -8.42 9.88 2.33
N ILE A 65 -9.54 9.62 1.63
CA ILE A 65 -10.45 10.60 1.03
C ILE A 65 -11.62 10.81 1.98
#